data_AF-A0A431I1E6-F1
#
_entry.id   AF-A0A431I1E6-F1
#
_cell.length_a   1.000
_cell.length_b   1.000
_cell.length_c   1.000
_cell.angle_alpha   90.00
_cell.angle_beta   90.00
_cell.angle_gamma   90.00
#
_symmetry.space_group_name_H-M   'P 1'
#
loop_
_entity.id
_entity.type
_entity.pdbx_description
1 polymer ?
#
loop_
_entity_poly.entity_id
_entity_poly.type
_entity_poly.pdbx_seq_one_letter_code
_entity_poly.pdbx_strand_id
1 'polypeptide(L)'
;MKIKFACGLLFILAIINSAYAQIVTNCTEESGAMMCKANESNVNLMNMKCNSQNGKTNCSGNYVDKTSSSLHLKCEPALSGVHCSGAASDGTTFKLACTNDGSDLKCDISDNKGESATMNCKIGSDGLPNCSAAGNDGSEYKISCNKNGNNKSCVTEE
;
A
#
# COMPACT_ATOMS: atom_id res chain seq x y z
N MET A 1 17.90 6.98 7.41
CA MET A 1 16.71 7.68 6.87
C MET A 1 15.48 6.86 7.27
N LYS A 2 14.63 7.37 8.18
CA LYS A 2 13.45 6.63 8.67
C LYS A 2 12.42 6.58 7.53
N ILE A 3 12.21 5.39 7.00
CA ILE A 3 11.31 5.10 5.87
C ILE A 3 9.87 5.49 6.27
N LYS A 4 9.42 6.68 5.83
CA LYS A 4 8.04 7.22 6.04
C LYS A 4 7.03 6.65 5.02
N PHE A 5 7.21 5.39 4.60
CA PHE A 5 6.57 4.82 3.40
C PHE A 5 5.27 4.03 3.66
N ALA A 6 4.83 3.91 4.91
CA ALA A 6 3.73 3.00 5.24
C ALA A 6 2.41 3.32 4.51
N CYS A 7 2.05 4.59 4.29
CA CYS A 7 0.76 4.92 3.66
C CYS A 7 0.70 4.57 2.15
N GLY A 8 1.74 4.89 1.36
CA GLY A 8 1.75 4.58 -0.09
C GLY A 8 1.86 3.09 -0.40
N LEU A 9 2.50 2.32 0.50
CA LEU A 9 2.70 0.87 0.37
C LEU A 9 1.42 0.05 0.58
N LEU A 10 0.39 0.62 1.22
CA LEU A 10 -0.84 -0.07 1.61
C LEU A 10 -1.97 0.08 0.58
N PHE A 11 -1.92 1.11 -0.27
CA PHE A 11 -2.90 1.33 -1.36
C PHE A 11 -2.96 0.16 -2.34
N ILE A 12 -1.81 -0.46 -2.53
CA ILE A 12 -1.50 -1.43 -3.56
C ILE A 12 -2.29 -2.73 -3.42
N LEU A 13 -2.51 -3.18 -2.18
CA LEU A 13 -3.25 -4.41 -1.88
C LEU A 13 -4.74 -4.29 -2.20
N ALA A 14 -5.27 -3.06 -2.23
CA ALA A 14 -6.68 -2.83 -2.51
C ALA A 14 -6.99 -2.78 -4.02
N ILE A 15 -6.00 -2.47 -4.87
CA ILE A 15 -6.18 -2.30 -6.33
C ILE A 15 -6.38 -3.64 -7.05
N ILE A 16 -5.73 -4.70 -6.59
CA ILE A 16 -5.75 -6.02 -7.26
C ILE A 16 -7.12 -6.72 -7.25
N ASN A 17 -8.12 -6.23 -6.49
CA ASN A 17 -9.43 -6.89 -6.37
C ASN A 17 -10.66 -5.97 -6.55
N SER A 18 -10.47 -4.70 -6.90
CA SER A 18 -11.58 -3.75 -7.07
C SER A 18 -12.21 -3.84 -8.46
N ALA A 19 -13.54 -3.91 -8.49
CA ALA A 19 -14.34 -3.74 -9.70
C ALA A 19 -14.73 -2.26 -9.83
N TYR A 20 -13.87 -1.46 -10.46
CA TYR A 20 -14.21 -0.14 -11.03
C TYR A 20 -14.62 1.01 -10.06
N ALA A 21 -14.31 0.94 -8.76
CA ALA A 21 -14.67 2.02 -7.84
C ALA A 21 -13.48 2.72 -7.18
N GLN A 22 -13.64 4.02 -6.93
CA GLN A 22 -12.66 4.88 -6.26
C GLN A 22 -12.32 4.31 -4.88
N ILE A 23 -11.02 4.06 -4.66
CA ILE A 23 -10.49 3.62 -3.38
C ILE A 23 -9.92 4.83 -2.63
N VAL A 24 -10.41 5.06 -1.42
CA VAL A 24 -9.90 6.11 -0.52
C VAL A 24 -9.22 5.45 0.67
N THR A 25 -7.91 5.68 0.83
CA THR A 25 -7.19 5.25 2.03
C THR A 25 -6.84 6.43 2.91
N ASN A 26 -7.19 6.32 4.19
CA ASN A 26 -6.86 7.29 5.23
C ASN A 26 -5.88 6.68 6.22
N CYS A 27 -4.74 7.34 6.45
CA CYS A 27 -3.67 6.92 7.33
C CYS A 27 -3.48 7.97 8.44
N THR A 28 -3.53 7.56 9.69
CA THR A 28 -3.29 8.42 10.87
C THR A 28 -2.14 7.86 11.70
N GLU A 29 -1.25 8.74 12.16
CA GLU A 29 -0.17 8.38 13.07
C GLU A 29 -0.65 8.49 14.53
N GLU A 30 -0.64 7.37 15.26
CA GLU A 30 -1.09 7.28 16.65
C GLU A 30 -0.09 6.45 17.47
N SER A 31 0.45 7.04 18.55
CA SER A 31 1.32 6.36 19.52
C SER A 31 2.51 5.59 18.89
N GLY A 32 3.11 6.14 17.83
CA GLY A 32 4.25 5.52 17.12
C GLY A 32 3.88 4.41 16.13
N ALA A 33 2.58 4.15 15.94
CA ALA A 33 2.04 3.27 14.91
C ALA A 33 1.30 4.08 13.83
N MET A 34 1.25 3.56 12.61
CA MET A 34 0.42 4.11 11.54
C MET A 34 -0.81 3.24 11.36
N MET A 35 -1.99 3.84 11.49
CA MET A 35 -3.29 3.20 11.32
C MET A 35 -3.87 3.62 9.98
N CYS A 36 -4.13 2.66 9.09
CA CYS A 36 -4.58 2.91 7.73
C CYS A 36 -5.88 2.18 7.43
N LYS A 37 -6.86 2.88 6.86
CA LYS A 37 -8.14 2.31 6.44
C LYS A 37 -8.38 2.62 4.98
N ALA A 38 -8.63 1.60 4.16
CA ALA A 38 -9.06 1.77 2.78
C ALA A 38 -10.56 1.50 2.66
N ASN A 39 -11.26 2.32 1.87
CA ASN A 39 -12.66 2.14 1.56
C ASN A 39 -12.89 2.28 0.06
N GLU A 40 -13.78 1.45 -0.47
CA GLU A 40 -14.28 1.53 -1.85
C GLU A 40 -15.79 1.79 -1.76
N SER A 41 -16.28 2.88 -2.32
CA SER A 41 -17.71 3.23 -2.29
C SER A 41 -18.35 3.18 -0.87
N ASN A 42 -17.62 3.62 0.15
CA ASN A 42 -17.98 3.56 1.59
C ASN A 42 -17.97 2.16 2.23
N VAL A 43 -17.54 1.12 1.52
CA VAL A 43 -17.29 -0.21 2.07
C VAL A 43 -15.86 -0.27 2.58
N ASN A 44 -15.66 -0.66 3.84
CA ASN A 44 -14.31 -0.83 4.38
C ASN A 44 -13.65 -2.06 3.75
N LEU A 45 -12.65 -1.83 2.91
CA LEU A 45 -11.85 -2.88 2.29
C LEU A 45 -10.68 -3.29 3.17
N MET A 46 -10.17 -2.37 3.99
CA MET A 46 -8.93 -2.64 4.72
C MET A 46 -8.89 -1.86 6.03
N ASN A 47 -8.33 -2.50 7.05
CA ASN A 47 -7.92 -1.85 8.28
C ASN A 47 -6.57 -2.43 8.71
N MET A 48 -5.49 -1.68 8.50
CA MET A 48 -4.12 -2.10 8.76
C MET A 48 -3.45 -1.21 9.79
N LYS A 49 -2.76 -1.86 10.73
CA LYS A 49 -1.87 -1.22 11.69
C LYS A 49 -0.42 -1.57 11.33
N CYS A 50 0.39 -0.56 11.07
CA CYS A 50 1.81 -0.70 10.78
C CYS A 50 2.65 -0.14 11.93
N ASN A 51 3.60 -0.93 12.42
CA ASN A 51 4.57 -0.51 13.42
C ASN A 51 5.98 -0.60 12.82
N SER A 52 6.83 0.38 13.11
CA SER A 52 8.23 0.35 12.70
C SER A 52 9.14 0.12 13.91
N GLN A 53 9.92 -0.96 13.88
CA GLN A 53 10.87 -1.30 14.95
C GLN A 53 12.16 -1.84 14.32
N ASN A 54 13.32 -1.34 14.77
CA ASN A 54 14.65 -1.77 14.30
C ASN A 54 14.82 -1.75 12.77
N GLY A 55 14.25 -0.74 12.11
CA GLY A 55 14.29 -0.60 10.65
C GLY A 55 13.32 -1.52 9.89
N LYS A 56 12.63 -2.45 10.56
CA LYS A 56 11.59 -3.29 9.95
C LYS A 56 10.22 -2.64 10.16
N THR A 57 9.35 -2.73 9.16
CA THR A 57 7.95 -2.32 9.28
C THR A 57 7.09 -3.56 9.25
N ASN A 58 6.29 -3.77 10.30
CA ASN A 58 5.37 -4.89 10.38
C ASN A 58 3.95 -4.36 10.37
N CYS A 59 3.16 -4.81 9.41
CA CYS A 59 1.76 -4.43 9.29
C CYS A 59 0.85 -5.64 9.50
N SER A 60 -0.22 -5.43 10.26
CA SER A 60 -1.23 -6.43 10.54
C SER A 60 -2.61 -5.82 10.40
N GLY A 61 -3.53 -6.52 9.78
CA GLY A 61 -4.88 -6.01 9.58
C GLY A 61 -5.78 -6.99 8.86
N ASN A 62 -7.02 -6.57 8.68
CA ASN A 62 -7.96 -7.33 7.86
C ASN A 62 -8.07 -6.66 6.48
N TYR A 63 -8.18 -7.49 5.46
CA TYR A 63 -8.51 -7.11 4.11
C TYR A 63 -9.79 -7.84 3.68
N VAL A 64 -10.76 -7.08 3.20
CA VAL A 64 -12.10 -7.54 2.84
C VAL A 64 -12.23 -7.47 1.32
N ASP A 65 -11.69 -8.48 0.64
CA ASP A 65 -12.17 -8.87 -0.68
C ASP A 65 -13.01 -10.13 -0.51
N LYS A 66 -14.33 -9.94 -0.45
CA LYS A 66 -15.40 -10.97 -0.50
C LYS A 66 -15.37 -12.09 0.56
N THR A 67 -14.31 -12.25 1.37
CA THR A 67 -14.10 -13.36 2.31
C THR A 67 -13.59 -12.98 3.70
N SER A 68 -13.46 -11.68 4.03
CA SER A 68 -12.97 -11.21 5.35
C SER A 68 -11.66 -11.89 5.79
N SER A 69 -10.62 -11.81 4.96
CA SER A 69 -9.34 -12.45 5.24
C SER A 69 -8.41 -11.56 6.08
N SER A 70 -7.68 -12.16 7.02
CA SER A 70 -6.63 -11.48 7.79
C SER A 70 -5.35 -11.45 6.95
N LEU A 71 -4.76 -10.27 6.78
CA LEU A 71 -3.51 -10.07 6.04
C LEU A 71 -2.35 -9.77 7.01
N HIS A 72 -1.32 -10.59 6.93
CA HIS A 72 -0.06 -10.38 7.64
C HIS A 72 1.01 -9.94 6.65
N LEU A 73 1.53 -8.71 6.80
CA LEU A 73 2.55 -8.15 5.90
C LEU A 73 3.80 -7.75 6.70
N LYS A 74 4.95 -8.26 6.28
CA LYS A 74 6.24 -7.95 6.88
C LYS A 74 7.15 -7.30 5.85
N CYS A 75 7.68 -6.12 6.16
CA CYS A 75 8.56 -5.34 5.32
C CYS A 75 9.95 -5.21 5.91
N GLU A 76 10.96 -5.47 5.10
CA GLU A 76 12.38 -5.38 5.45
C GLU A 76 13.11 -4.40 4.51
N PRO A 77 14.06 -3.61 5.02
CA PRO A 77 14.91 -2.78 4.18
C PRO A 77 15.69 -3.64 3.18
N ALA A 78 15.79 -3.17 1.94
CA ALA A 78 16.66 -3.71 0.90
C ALA A 78 17.75 -2.69 0.56
N LEU A 79 18.81 -3.13 -0.14
CA LEU A 79 19.96 -2.31 -0.53
C LEU A 79 19.56 -0.99 -1.22
N SER A 80 18.51 -1.02 -2.04
CA SER A 80 17.99 0.14 -2.77
C SER A 80 16.51 0.41 -2.48
N GLY A 81 15.92 -0.11 -1.39
CA GLY A 81 14.49 0.12 -1.12
C GLY A 81 13.88 -0.72 -0.01
N VAL A 82 12.70 -1.29 -0.25
CA VAL A 82 11.96 -2.10 0.73
C VAL A 82 11.32 -3.30 0.06
N HIS A 83 11.47 -4.48 0.67
CA HIS A 83 10.76 -5.68 0.25
C HIS A 83 9.76 -6.06 1.32
N CYS A 84 8.52 -6.30 0.92
CA CYS A 84 7.47 -6.81 1.76
C CYS A 84 6.97 -8.15 1.25
N SER A 85 6.64 -9.03 2.18
CA SER A 85 5.94 -10.27 1.89
C SER A 85 4.83 -10.48 2.89
N GLY A 86 3.78 -11.14 2.45
CA GLY A 86 2.64 -11.40 3.31
C GLY A 86 1.80 -12.58 2.86
N ALA A 87 0.91 -13.01 3.75
CA ALA A 87 -0.07 -14.04 3.47
C ALA A 87 -1.43 -13.64 4.04
N ALA A 88 -2.48 -13.89 3.27
CA ALA A 88 -3.85 -13.85 3.71
C ALA A 88 -4.27 -15.22 4.30
N SER A 89 -5.29 -15.21 5.14
CA SER A 89 -5.85 -16.43 5.76
C SER A 89 -6.42 -17.45 4.78
N ASP A 90 -6.75 -17.05 3.55
CA ASP A 90 -7.20 -17.93 2.47
C ASP A 90 -6.04 -18.64 1.74
N GLY A 91 -4.79 -18.39 2.14
CA GLY A 91 -3.59 -18.96 1.52
C GLY A 91 -3.01 -18.13 0.37
N THR A 92 -3.60 -16.97 0.04
CA THR A 92 -3.01 -16.04 -0.92
C THR A 92 -1.74 -15.45 -0.33
N THR A 93 -0.65 -15.47 -1.08
CA THR A 93 0.62 -14.87 -0.67
C THR A 93 0.96 -13.70 -1.56
N PHE A 94 1.39 -12.59 -0.95
CA PHE A 94 1.71 -11.34 -1.63
C PHE A 94 3.20 -11.05 -1.53
N LYS A 95 3.76 -10.48 -2.59
CA LYS A 95 5.10 -9.93 -2.63
C LYS A 95 5.02 -8.51 -3.15
N LEU A 96 5.80 -7.64 -2.52
CA LEU A 96 5.97 -6.27 -2.94
C LEU A 96 7.45 -5.93 -2.84
N ALA A 97 8.02 -5.44 -3.93
CA ALA A 97 9.40 -5.01 -3.97
C ALA A 97 9.43 -3.58 -4.48
N CYS A 98 9.82 -2.64 -3.63
CA CYS A 98 10.02 -1.26 -4.05
C CYS A 98 11.51 -0.92 -4.09
N THR A 99 11.92 -0.25 -5.15
CA THR A 99 13.26 0.32 -5.34
C THR A 99 13.14 1.84 -5.45
N ASN A 100 14.02 2.54 -4.73
CA ASN A 100 14.23 3.96 -4.91
C ASN A 100 15.24 4.18 -6.04
N ASP A 101 14.89 5.03 -6.99
CA ASP A 101 15.76 5.55 -8.03
C ASP A 101 15.79 7.08 -7.90
N GLY A 102 16.67 7.58 -7.05
CA GLY A 102 16.73 9.01 -6.72
C GLY A 102 15.49 9.50 -5.95
N SER A 103 14.67 10.34 -6.60
CA SER A 103 13.40 10.87 -6.07
C SER A 103 12.20 9.97 -6.33
N ASP A 104 12.37 8.97 -7.20
CA ASP A 104 11.31 8.16 -7.73
C ASP A 104 11.34 6.78 -7.03
N LEU A 105 10.16 6.21 -6.81
CA LEU A 105 9.97 4.92 -6.17
C LEU A 105 9.19 4.03 -7.14
N LYS A 106 9.82 2.96 -7.61
CA LYS A 106 9.15 1.92 -8.38
C LYS A 106 8.82 0.75 -7.47
N CYS A 107 7.60 0.23 -7.53
CA CYS A 107 7.15 -0.91 -6.75
C CYS A 107 6.55 -1.97 -7.68
N ASP A 108 7.09 -3.18 -7.64
CA ASP A 108 6.53 -4.34 -8.33
C ASP A 108 5.80 -5.24 -7.32
N ILE A 109 4.59 -5.65 -7.68
CA ILE A 109 3.66 -6.34 -6.80
C ILE A 109 3.12 -7.56 -7.49
N SER A 110 3.03 -8.66 -6.75
CA SER A 110 2.41 -9.87 -7.25
C SER A 110 1.83 -10.72 -6.13
N ASP A 111 0.87 -11.56 -6.50
CA ASP A 111 0.39 -12.63 -5.65
C ASP A 111 0.70 -14.02 -6.23
N ASN A 112 0.30 -15.09 -5.53
CA ASN A 112 0.43 -16.46 -6.00
C ASN A 112 -0.76 -16.95 -6.86
N LYS A 113 -1.76 -16.10 -7.12
CA LYS A 113 -2.89 -16.39 -8.01
C LYS A 113 -2.68 -15.84 -9.42
N GLY A 114 -1.61 -15.07 -9.64
CA GLY A 114 -1.19 -14.56 -10.94
C GLY A 114 -1.52 -13.09 -11.17
N GLU A 115 -2.05 -12.41 -10.15
CA GLU A 115 -2.32 -10.97 -10.18
C GLU A 115 -1.01 -10.21 -9.96
N SER A 116 -0.79 -9.14 -10.72
CA SER A 116 0.38 -8.29 -10.54
C SER A 116 0.13 -6.86 -10.97
N ALA A 117 0.86 -5.94 -10.36
CA ALA A 117 0.83 -4.53 -10.69
C ALA A 117 2.23 -3.92 -10.55
N THR A 118 2.57 -2.99 -11.43
CA THR A 118 3.78 -2.17 -11.31
C THR A 118 3.36 -0.73 -11.04
N MET A 119 3.88 -0.16 -9.96
CA MET A 119 3.62 1.21 -9.54
C MET A 119 4.88 2.05 -9.63
N ASN A 120 4.73 3.28 -10.13
CA ASN A 120 5.77 4.30 -10.16
C ASN A 120 5.27 5.50 -9.38
N CYS A 121 5.99 5.90 -8.34
CA CYS A 121 5.68 7.04 -7.50
C CYS A 121 6.76 8.08 -7.60
N LYS A 122 6.37 9.36 -7.66
CA LYS A 122 7.26 10.49 -7.41
C LYS A 122 6.98 11.01 -6.01
N ILE A 123 8.01 11.13 -5.18
CA ILE A 123 7.86 11.71 -3.84
C ILE A 123 7.95 13.23 -3.96
N GLY A 124 6.82 13.90 -3.71
CA GLY A 124 6.75 15.36 -3.68
C GLY A 124 7.62 15.96 -2.57
N SER A 125 7.93 17.24 -2.69
CA SER A 125 8.71 17.98 -1.67
C SER A 125 8.03 18.03 -0.29
N ASP A 126 6.72 17.81 -0.23
CA ASP A 126 5.92 17.67 0.98
C ASP A 126 5.99 16.26 1.61
N GLY A 127 6.69 15.34 0.95
CA GLY A 127 6.85 13.94 1.36
C GLY A 127 5.61 13.08 1.07
N LEU A 128 4.71 13.54 0.19
CA LEU A 128 3.58 12.76 -0.30
C LEU A 128 3.89 12.13 -1.67
N PRO A 129 3.53 10.85 -1.87
CA PRO A 129 3.73 10.21 -3.16
C PRO A 129 2.61 10.60 -4.12
N ASN A 130 2.97 10.88 -5.37
CA ASN A 130 2.06 10.86 -6.51
C ASN A 130 2.42 9.64 -7.35
N CYS A 131 1.51 8.67 -7.48
CA CYS A 131 1.81 7.40 -8.11
C CYS A 131 0.91 7.09 -9.30
N SER A 132 1.46 6.34 -10.25
CA SER A 132 0.73 5.64 -11.29
C SER A 132 0.98 4.15 -11.16
N ALA A 133 -0.05 3.31 -11.20
CA ALA A 133 0.07 1.86 -11.24
C ALA A 133 -0.52 1.32 -12.54
N ALA A 134 0.08 0.25 -13.06
CA ALA A 134 -0.44 -0.52 -14.18
C ALA A 134 -0.64 -1.97 -13.74
N GLY A 135 -1.87 -2.47 -13.88
CA GLY A 135 -2.21 -3.88 -13.71
C GLY A 135 -1.71 -4.72 -14.88
N ASN A 136 -1.57 -6.03 -14.66
CA ASN A 136 -1.19 -6.97 -15.73
C ASN A 136 -2.28 -7.20 -16.78
N ASP A 137 -3.50 -6.77 -16.52
CA ASP A 137 -4.63 -6.69 -17.45
C ASP A 137 -4.60 -5.43 -18.34
N GLY A 138 -3.64 -4.52 -18.08
CA GLY A 138 -3.51 -3.24 -18.79
C GLY A 138 -4.28 -2.08 -18.15
N SER A 139 -4.97 -2.31 -17.01
CA SER A 139 -5.66 -1.26 -16.27
C SER A 139 -4.68 -0.27 -15.68
N GLU A 140 -4.93 1.03 -15.84
CA GLU A 140 -4.10 2.10 -15.28
C GLU A 140 -4.80 2.74 -14.09
N TYR A 141 -4.03 3.07 -13.06
CA TYR A 141 -4.51 3.69 -11.84
C TYR A 141 -3.62 4.86 -11.46
N LYS A 142 -4.21 5.96 -11.02
CA LYS A 142 -3.52 7.12 -10.46
C LYS A 142 -3.82 7.25 -8.99
N ILE A 143 -2.80 7.50 -8.19
CA ILE A 143 -2.91 7.66 -6.74
C ILE A 143 -2.44 9.06 -6.37
N SER A 144 -3.38 9.86 -5.87
CA SER A 144 -3.13 11.22 -5.42
C SER A 144 -3.26 11.33 -3.91
N CYS A 145 -2.16 11.67 -3.23
CA CYS A 145 -2.11 11.82 -1.78
C CYS A 145 -2.19 13.29 -1.34
N ASN A 146 -2.94 13.53 -0.27
CA ASN A 146 -3.06 14.81 0.42
C ASN A 146 -2.79 14.63 1.93
N LYS A 147 -2.31 15.69 2.58
CA LYS A 147 -2.05 15.71 4.03
C LYS A 147 -2.81 16.84 4.69
N ASN A 148 -3.47 16.53 5.80
CA ASN A 148 -4.07 17.52 6.69
C ASN A 148 -3.67 17.21 8.14
N GLY A 149 -2.76 18.02 8.71
CA GLY A 149 -2.19 17.76 10.02
C GLY A 149 -1.47 16.40 10.09
N ASN A 150 -1.89 15.52 10.98
CA ASN A 150 -1.34 14.16 11.13
C ASN A 150 -2.03 13.12 10.23
N ASN A 151 -3.10 13.50 9.53
CA ASN A 151 -3.83 12.62 8.64
C ASN A 151 -3.28 12.72 7.22
N LYS A 152 -3.09 11.57 6.57
CA LYS A 152 -2.78 11.45 5.15
C LYS A 152 -3.91 10.67 4.48
N SER A 153 -4.53 11.28 3.49
CA SER A 153 -5.54 10.63 2.66
C SER A 153 -4.99 10.50 1.26
N CYS A 154 -5.15 9.35 0.61
CA CYS A 154 -4.97 9.28 -0.83
C CYS A 154 -6.16 8.61 -1.50
N VAL A 155 -6.31 8.94 -2.77
CA VAL A 155 -7.43 8.53 -3.61
C VAL A 155 -6.86 7.87 -4.84
N THR A 156 -7.39 6.70 -5.17
CA THR A 156 -7.12 6.01 -6.43
C THR A 156 -8.21 6.37 -7.44
N GLU A 157 -7.79 6.82 -8.62
CA GLU A 157 -8.62 7.13 -9.78
C GLU A 157 -8.18 6.23 -10.94
N GLU A 158 -9.13 5.72 -11.73
CA GLU A 158 -8.89 5.01 -12.99
C GLU A 158 -8.80 6.01 -14.15
#